data_AF-A0A9E6APU0-F1
#
_entry.id   AF-A0A9E6APU0-F1
#
_cell.length_a   1.000
_cell.length_b   1.000
_cell.length_c   1.000
_cell.angle_alpha   90.00
_cell.angle_beta   90.00
_cell.angle_gamma   90.00
#
_symmetry.space_group_name_H-M   'P 1'
#
loop_
_entity.id
_entity.type
_entity.pdbx_description
1 polymer ?
#
loop_
_entity_poly.entity_id
_entity_poly.type
_entity_poly.pdbx_seq_one_letter_code
_entity_poly.pdbx_strand_id
1 'polypeptide(L)'
;MLDADNFESAFRSADKRRFQLNRPEISSVMILSDLEGSELEEFGIGLKRFLGVLGKGVRWGSVGGDQHQDISEAVQLVERSQPDLICTYRNMKSDAWKWPFSLGGYVNVLTRATELPILVVPHPLEVSPKLWQDSDTDSVLVATDHLAGDDAMVNWGARLTREQGVLHLAHIEDDGVFERYLDAISKIEGINTEFARNAIMEQLHKEPREYTATCQEALAAAGHGFGVEPQIRNGRSLQDYQNLIAEHEIDLLILRATEGGQLAMHGASYLLAVELRQTPLLMI
;
A
#
# COMPACT_ATOMS: atom_id res chain seq x y z
N MET A 1 13.79 -41.08 19.75
CA MET A 1 14.86 -40.12 19.41
C MET A 1 14.45 -39.56 18.06
N LEU A 2 13.88 -38.35 18.06
CA LEU A 2 13.52 -37.66 16.83
C LEU A 2 14.80 -36.98 16.34
N ASP A 3 15.35 -37.45 15.21
CA ASP A 3 16.56 -36.89 14.65
C ASP A 3 16.34 -35.42 14.28
N ALA A 4 17.25 -34.56 14.75
CA ALA A 4 17.24 -33.12 14.49
C ALA A 4 17.19 -32.79 12.98
N ASP A 5 17.74 -33.68 12.15
CA ASP A 5 17.74 -33.56 10.68
C ASP A 5 16.32 -33.62 10.07
N ASN A 6 15.37 -34.33 10.71
CA ASN A 6 13.98 -34.38 10.23
C ASN A 6 13.18 -33.11 10.60
N PHE A 7 13.58 -32.40 11.67
CA PHE A 7 13.02 -31.09 11.99
C PHE A 7 13.57 -30.01 11.05
N GLU A 8 14.88 -30.06 10.73
CA GLU A 8 15.51 -29.11 9.81
C GLU A 8 15.00 -29.29 8.37
N SER A 9 14.72 -30.52 7.94
CA SER A 9 14.16 -30.83 6.62
C SER A 9 12.68 -30.44 6.47
N ALA A 10 11.87 -30.58 7.54
CA ALA A 10 10.50 -30.10 7.58
C ALA A 10 10.41 -28.56 7.60
N PHE A 11 11.40 -27.87 8.17
CA PHE A 11 11.50 -26.41 8.16
C PHE A 11 12.12 -25.84 6.86
N ARG A 12 13.01 -26.59 6.20
CA ARG A 12 13.61 -26.22 4.91
C ARG A 12 12.69 -26.38 3.69
N SER A 13 11.57 -27.07 3.85
CA SER A 13 10.60 -27.34 2.77
C SER A 13 9.27 -26.61 2.91
N ALA A 14 9.20 -25.59 3.78
CA ALA A 14 8.20 -24.54 3.59
C ALA A 14 8.50 -23.87 2.26
N ASP A 15 7.65 -24.17 1.27
CA ASP A 15 7.67 -23.66 -0.10
C ASP A 15 8.08 -22.19 -0.10
N LYS A 16 9.34 -21.89 -0.45
CA LYS A 16 9.86 -20.52 -0.43
C LYS A 16 8.99 -19.74 -1.39
N ARG A 17 8.11 -18.88 -0.86
CA ARG A 17 7.20 -18.10 -1.70
C ARG A 17 8.06 -17.25 -2.63
N ARG A 18 7.99 -17.53 -3.92
CA ARG A 18 8.69 -16.76 -4.95
C ARG A 18 7.68 -15.84 -5.59
N PHE A 19 8.07 -14.58 -5.75
CA PHE A 19 7.24 -13.58 -6.41
C PHE A 19 6.88 -14.01 -7.84
N GLN A 20 5.59 -13.92 -8.17
CA GLN A 20 5.07 -14.10 -9.52
C GLN A 20 4.70 -12.75 -10.13
N LEU A 21 5.43 -12.38 -11.18
CA LEU A 21 5.13 -11.17 -11.95
C LEU A 21 3.82 -11.35 -12.72
N ASN A 22 2.82 -10.57 -12.33
CA ASN A 22 1.51 -10.48 -12.96
C ASN A 22 0.96 -9.05 -12.77
N ARG A 23 1.48 -8.10 -13.54
CA ARG A 23 1.09 -6.69 -13.41
C ARG A 23 -0.38 -6.52 -13.83
N PRO A 24 -1.19 -5.81 -13.03
CA PRO A 24 -2.57 -5.54 -13.39
C PRO A 24 -2.66 -4.73 -14.68
N GLU A 25 -3.60 -5.10 -15.54
CA GLU A 25 -3.98 -4.31 -16.71
C GLU A 25 -5.01 -3.26 -16.28
N ILE A 26 -4.74 -1.99 -16.59
CA ILE A 26 -5.64 -0.88 -16.31
C ILE A 26 -6.05 -0.29 -17.64
N SER A 27 -7.28 -0.56 -18.05
CA SER A 27 -7.89 -0.09 -19.30
C SER A 27 -8.88 1.05 -19.06
N SER A 28 -9.36 1.19 -17.82
CA SER A 28 -10.38 2.14 -17.43
C SER A 28 -10.15 2.66 -16.01
N VAL A 29 -10.26 3.99 -15.86
CA VAL A 29 -10.17 4.69 -14.59
C VAL A 29 -11.45 5.51 -14.39
N MET A 30 -12.05 5.38 -13.21
CA MET A 30 -13.17 6.22 -12.78
C MET A 30 -12.67 7.27 -11.79
N ILE A 31 -12.92 8.54 -12.08
CA ILE A 31 -12.78 9.63 -11.12
C ILE A 31 -14.13 9.80 -10.42
N LEU A 32 -14.18 9.54 -9.12
CA LEU A 32 -15.37 9.72 -8.29
C LEU A 32 -15.15 10.90 -7.34
N SER A 33 -16.00 11.93 -7.47
CA SER A 33 -15.82 13.21 -6.79
C SER A 33 -17.17 13.86 -6.47
N ASP A 34 -17.19 14.80 -5.52
CA ASP A 34 -18.30 15.74 -5.32
C ASP A 34 -18.06 17.13 -5.93
N LEU A 35 -16.98 17.31 -6.69
CA LEU A 35 -16.71 18.51 -7.49
C LEU A 35 -17.59 18.53 -8.75
N GLU A 36 -17.73 19.73 -9.31
CA GLU A 36 -18.51 19.99 -10.52
C GLU A 36 -17.75 20.91 -11.48
N GLY A 37 -18.14 20.90 -12.77
CA GLY A 37 -17.63 21.82 -13.79
C GLY A 37 -16.10 21.86 -13.88
N SER A 38 -15.54 23.07 -13.86
CA SER A 38 -14.10 23.30 -14.01
C SER A 38 -13.26 22.69 -12.88
N GLU A 39 -13.80 22.59 -11.66
CA GLU A 39 -13.06 22.01 -10.52
C GLU A 39 -12.85 20.51 -10.73
N LEU A 40 -13.88 19.80 -11.23
CA LEU A 40 -13.78 18.39 -11.58
C LEU A 40 -12.82 18.16 -12.76
N GLU A 41 -12.83 19.05 -13.75
CA GLU A 41 -11.90 18.99 -14.89
C GLU A 41 -10.45 19.18 -14.45
N GLU A 42 -10.16 20.20 -13.63
CA GLU A 42 -8.82 20.46 -13.08
C GLU A 42 -8.33 19.29 -12.22
N PHE A 43 -9.20 18.77 -11.34
CA PHE A 43 -8.88 17.59 -10.54
C PHE A 43 -8.54 16.37 -11.40
N GLY A 44 -9.32 16.14 -12.47
CA GLY A 44 -9.07 15.05 -13.40
C GLY A 44 -7.79 15.22 -14.21
N ILE A 45 -7.39 16.45 -14.55
CA ILE A 45 -6.08 16.72 -15.17
C ILE A 45 -4.95 16.38 -14.20
N GLY A 46 -5.08 16.75 -12.93
CA GLY A 46 -4.10 16.42 -11.89
C GLY A 46 -3.90 14.90 -11.72
N LEU A 47 -5.00 14.15 -11.65
CA LEU A 47 -4.95 12.68 -11.58
C LEU A 47 -4.31 12.03 -12.81
N LYS A 48 -4.63 12.54 -14.02
CA LYS A 48 -4.03 12.04 -15.27
C LYS A 48 -2.54 12.31 -15.37
N ARG A 49 -2.08 13.44 -14.81
CA ARG A 49 -0.66 13.78 -14.71
C ARG A 49 0.04 12.82 -13.75
N PHE A 50 -0.44 12.74 -12.50
CA PHE A 50 0.10 11.85 -11.47
C PHE A 50 0.16 10.38 -11.92
N LEU A 51 -0.90 9.88 -12.57
CA LEU A 51 -0.96 8.53 -13.14
C LEU A 51 -0.45 8.46 -14.59
N GLY A 52 0.47 9.35 -14.98
CA GLY A 52 1.07 9.37 -16.32
C GLY A 52 1.69 8.03 -16.73
N VAL A 53 2.16 7.25 -15.75
CA VAL A 53 2.67 5.87 -15.90
C VAL A 53 1.68 4.93 -16.59
N LEU A 54 0.37 5.20 -16.52
CA LEU A 54 -0.67 4.40 -17.19
C LEU A 54 -0.69 4.58 -18.71
N GLY A 55 -0.12 5.68 -19.22
CA GLY A 55 -0.05 5.99 -20.64
C GLY A 55 -1.39 6.40 -21.29
N LYS A 56 -1.38 6.55 -22.62
CA LYS A 56 -2.50 7.15 -23.38
C LYS A 56 -3.65 6.20 -23.70
N GLY A 57 -3.50 4.90 -23.44
CA GLY A 57 -4.50 3.87 -23.79
C GLY A 57 -5.66 3.74 -22.81
N VAL A 58 -5.58 4.39 -21.65
CA VAL A 58 -6.57 4.27 -20.58
C VAL A 58 -7.78 5.16 -20.84
N ARG A 59 -8.98 4.61 -20.68
CA ARG A 59 -10.23 5.36 -20.73
C ARG A 59 -10.52 5.98 -19.37
N TRP A 60 -10.74 7.29 -19.36
CA TRP A 60 -11.06 8.02 -18.14
C TRP A 60 -12.53 8.44 -18.16
N GLY A 61 -13.27 8.07 -17.12
CA GLY A 61 -14.62 8.56 -16.85
C GLY A 61 -14.65 9.37 -15.56
N SER A 62 -15.48 10.41 -15.52
CA SER A 62 -15.68 11.21 -14.30
C SER A 62 -17.14 11.11 -13.84
N VAL A 63 -17.31 11.04 -12.53
CA VAL A 63 -18.58 11.09 -11.81
C VAL A 63 -18.50 12.25 -10.82
N GLY A 64 -19.20 13.35 -11.13
CA GLY A 64 -19.26 14.56 -10.32
C GLY A 64 -20.38 14.56 -9.27
N GLY A 65 -20.44 15.64 -8.47
CA GLY A 65 -21.37 15.76 -7.34
C GLY A 65 -22.85 15.74 -7.70
N ASP A 66 -23.21 16.09 -8.93
CA ASP A 66 -24.56 16.08 -9.49
C ASP A 66 -25.02 14.67 -9.93
N GLN A 67 -24.08 13.75 -10.12
CA GLN A 67 -24.34 12.40 -10.60
C GLN A 67 -24.58 11.37 -9.48
N HIS A 68 -24.31 11.73 -8.22
CA HIS A 68 -24.64 10.92 -7.04
C HIS A 68 -24.99 11.80 -5.85
N GLN A 69 -26.13 11.55 -5.22
CA GLN A 69 -26.56 12.25 -4.02
C GLN A 69 -25.98 11.62 -2.75
N ASP A 70 -25.86 10.30 -2.74
CA ASP A 70 -25.38 9.54 -1.60
C ASP A 70 -24.41 8.41 -1.98
N ILE A 71 -23.88 7.77 -0.93
CA ILE A 71 -22.89 6.71 -1.01
C ILE A 71 -23.41 5.43 -1.68
N SER A 72 -24.72 5.16 -1.59
CA SER A 72 -25.32 4.00 -2.24
C SER A 72 -25.38 4.20 -3.75
N GLU A 73 -25.72 5.40 -4.21
CA GLU A 73 -25.69 5.73 -5.63
C GLU A 73 -24.26 5.66 -6.19
N ALA A 74 -23.27 6.17 -5.45
CA ALA A 74 -21.86 6.07 -5.84
C ALA A 74 -21.38 4.61 -5.98
N VAL A 75 -21.73 3.75 -5.02
CA VAL A 75 -21.42 2.30 -5.11
C VAL A 75 -22.08 1.67 -6.33
N GLN A 76 -23.36 1.97 -6.60
CA GLN A 76 -24.05 1.46 -7.79
C GLN A 76 -23.41 1.91 -9.10
N LEU A 77 -22.88 3.13 -9.16
CA LEU A 77 -22.16 3.61 -10.34
C LEU A 77 -20.85 2.85 -10.56
N VAL A 78 -20.11 2.56 -9.49
CA VAL A 78 -18.89 1.73 -9.54
C VAL A 78 -19.23 0.31 -9.99
N GLU A 79 -20.26 -0.31 -9.41
CA GLU A 79 -20.69 -1.67 -9.76
C GLU A 79 -21.14 -1.79 -11.22
N ARG A 80 -21.83 -0.78 -11.76
CA ARG A 80 -22.31 -0.78 -13.15
C ARG A 80 -21.20 -0.54 -14.17
N SER A 81 -20.21 0.28 -13.81
CA SER A 81 -19.15 0.69 -14.73
C SER A 81 -17.94 -0.23 -14.69
N GLN A 82 -17.71 -0.91 -13.56
CA GLN A 82 -16.60 -1.82 -13.29
C GLN A 82 -15.25 -1.26 -13.81
N PRO A 83 -14.80 -0.10 -13.30
CA PRO A 83 -13.51 0.44 -13.69
C PRO A 83 -12.38 -0.45 -13.14
N ASP A 84 -11.21 -0.42 -13.77
CA ASP A 84 -10.04 -1.15 -13.27
C ASP A 84 -9.36 -0.43 -12.08
N LEU A 85 -9.63 0.87 -11.92
CA LEU A 85 -9.15 1.72 -10.84
C LEU A 85 -10.14 2.85 -10.53
N ILE A 86 -10.42 3.06 -9.25
CA ILE A 86 -11.22 4.20 -8.77
C ILE A 86 -10.26 5.25 -8.22
N CYS A 87 -10.40 6.50 -8.64
CA CYS A 87 -9.66 7.64 -8.13
C CYS A 87 -10.62 8.59 -7.39
N THR A 88 -10.31 8.93 -6.16
CA THR A 88 -11.09 9.85 -5.33
C THR A 88 -10.19 10.57 -4.33
N TYR A 89 -10.75 11.38 -3.44
CA TYR A 89 -10.00 12.05 -2.38
C TYR A 89 -10.62 11.85 -1.00
N ARG A 90 -9.79 12.12 0.01
CA ARG A 90 -10.14 12.06 1.43
C ARG A 90 -11.35 12.94 1.72
N ASN A 91 -12.30 12.45 2.52
CA ASN A 91 -13.42 13.21 3.07
C ASN A 91 -14.33 13.89 2.03
N MET A 92 -14.53 13.27 0.87
CA MET A 92 -15.56 13.66 -0.10
C MET A 92 -16.94 13.88 0.57
N LYS A 93 -17.66 14.95 0.17
CA LYS A 93 -18.93 15.42 0.76
C LYS A 93 -18.88 15.71 2.27
N SER A 94 -17.71 16.02 2.83
CA SER A 94 -17.56 16.28 4.27
C SER A 94 -16.52 17.34 4.58
N ASP A 95 -16.85 18.28 5.48
CA ASP A 95 -15.89 19.25 6.05
C ASP A 95 -14.83 18.60 6.97
N ALA A 96 -14.92 17.28 7.20
CA ALA A 96 -13.99 16.56 8.05
C ALA A 96 -12.54 16.56 7.54
N TRP A 97 -12.30 16.94 6.27
CA TRP A 97 -10.94 17.13 5.75
C TRP A 97 -10.10 18.14 6.55
N LYS A 98 -10.74 19.05 7.29
CA LYS A 98 -10.09 19.99 8.20
C LYS A 98 -9.46 19.31 9.42
N TRP A 99 -9.81 18.04 9.68
CA TRP A 99 -9.41 17.29 10.86
C TRP A 99 -8.69 15.98 10.47
N PRO A 100 -7.63 15.58 11.17
CA PRO A 100 -6.79 14.44 10.79
C PRO A 100 -7.32 13.10 11.33
N PHE A 101 -8.63 12.83 11.23
CA PHE A 101 -9.22 11.67 11.94
C PHE A 101 -9.91 10.65 11.02
N SER A 102 -9.97 10.91 9.70
CA SER A 102 -10.72 10.04 8.79
C SER A 102 -10.30 10.17 7.33
N LEU A 103 -10.49 9.07 6.58
CA LEU A 103 -10.48 9.05 5.12
C LEU A 103 -11.82 9.50 4.51
N GLY A 104 -12.89 9.58 5.30
CA GLY A 104 -14.24 9.93 4.87
C GLY A 104 -15.16 8.74 4.68
N GLY A 105 -16.47 8.99 4.76
CA GLY A 105 -17.49 7.94 4.64
C GLY A 105 -17.44 7.18 3.32
N TYR A 106 -17.27 7.90 2.20
CA TYR A 106 -17.21 7.32 0.85
C TYR A 106 -16.06 6.33 0.69
N VAL A 107 -14.83 6.73 1.02
CA VAL A 107 -13.66 5.83 0.95
C VAL A 107 -13.89 4.59 1.82
N ASN A 108 -14.37 4.78 3.06
CA ASN A 108 -14.59 3.68 4.00
C ASN A 108 -15.65 2.67 3.56
N VAL A 109 -16.66 3.08 2.79
CA VAL A 109 -17.65 2.14 2.23
C VAL A 109 -17.13 1.51 0.95
N LEU A 110 -16.51 2.28 0.07
CA LEU A 110 -15.97 1.75 -1.19
C LEU A 110 -14.96 0.62 -0.93
N THR A 111 -14.03 0.81 0.01
CA THR A 111 -13.05 -0.23 0.39
C THR A 111 -13.68 -1.50 1.00
N ARG A 112 -14.97 -1.48 1.33
CA ARG A 112 -15.72 -2.61 1.88
C ARG A 112 -16.75 -3.18 0.91
N ALA A 113 -17.18 -2.38 -0.06
CA ALA A 113 -18.23 -2.71 -1.01
C ALA A 113 -17.66 -3.25 -2.33
N THR A 114 -16.37 -3.03 -2.59
CA THR A 114 -15.70 -3.49 -3.80
C THR A 114 -14.29 -3.99 -3.52
N GLU A 115 -13.85 -4.94 -4.34
CA GLU A 115 -12.45 -5.44 -4.39
C GLU A 115 -11.62 -4.64 -5.43
N LEU A 116 -12.22 -3.63 -6.06
CA LEU A 116 -11.50 -2.77 -7.00
C LEU A 116 -10.52 -1.88 -6.24
N PRO A 117 -9.31 -1.66 -6.79
CA PRO A 117 -8.32 -0.78 -6.18
C PRO A 117 -8.81 0.67 -6.16
N ILE A 118 -8.50 1.38 -5.07
CA ILE A 118 -8.95 2.75 -4.84
C ILE A 118 -7.73 3.64 -4.59
N LEU A 119 -7.43 4.53 -5.53
CA LEU A 119 -6.49 5.63 -5.33
C LEU A 119 -7.21 6.77 -4.57
N VAL A 120 -6.68 7.13 -3.41
CA VAL A 120 -7.15 8.21 -2.56
C VAL A 120 -6.07 9.28 -2.48
N VAL A 121 -6.36 10.47 -3.01
CA VAL A 121 -5.45 11.62 -2.97
C VAL A 121 -5.84 12.62 -1.87
N PRO A 122 -4.96 13.56 -1.49
CA PRO A 122 -5.29 14.65 -0.58
C PRO A 122 -6.55 15.42 -1.01
N HIS A 123 -7.30 15.97 -0.04
CA HIS A 123 -8.51 16.72 -0.35
C HIS A 123 -8.16 17.98 -1.18
N PRO A 124 -8.88 18.29 -2.28
CA PRO A 124 -8.52 19.36 -3.22
C PRO A 124 -8.49 20.76 -2.59
N LEU A 125 -9.27 20.99 -1.52
CA LEU A 125 -9.30 22.25 -0.77
C LEU A 125 -8.24 22.36 0.36
N GLU A 126 -7.44 21.33 0.61
CA GLU A 126 -6.37 21.41 1.61
C GLU A 126 -5.23 22.33 1.10
N VAL A 127 -4.51 23.04 1.98
CA VAL A 127 -3.61 24.17 1.61
C VAL A 127 -2.40 23.76 0.73
N SER A 128 -2.08 22.47 0.62
CA SER A 128 -0.95 21.95 -0.20
C SER A 128 -1.37 20.92 -1.27
N PRO A 129 -2.56 21.05 -1.91
CA PRO A 129 -3.21 19.97 -2.64
C PRO A 129 -2.56 19.68 -4.00
N LYS A 130 -1.47 20.38 -4.33
CA LYS A 130 -0.76 20.29 -5.61
C LYS A 130 0.59 19.57 -5.53
N LEU A 131 1.14 19.33 -4.34
CA LEU A 131 2.43 18.65 -4.20
C LEU A 131 2.40 17.27 -4.87
N TRP A 132 1.36 16.49 -4.63
CA TRP A 132 1.18 15.20 -5.28
C TRP A 132 0.90 15.33 -6.78
N GLN A 133 0.33 16.44 -7.25
CA GLN A 133 0.03 16.60 -8.66
C GLN A 133 1.29 16.85 -9.48
N ASP A 134 2.33 17.44 -8.86
CA ASP A 134 3.62 17.69 -9.50
C ASP A 134 4.58 16.49 -9.41
N SER A 135 4.12 15.40 -8.80
CA SER A 135 4.78 14.10 -8.76
C SER A 135 4.29 13.19 -9.92
N ASP A 136 5.16 12.29 -10.37
CA ASP A 136 4.92 11.33 -11.45
C ASP A 136 5.21 9.88 -11.02
N THR A 137 4.97 9.54 -9.75
CA THR A 137 5.20 8.19 -9.18
C THR A 137 6.64 7.70 -9.35
N ASP A 138 7.58 8.61 -9.11
CA ASP A 138 9.02 8.40 -9.14
C ASP A 138 9.46 7.49 -7.99
N SER A 139 8.77 7.58 -6.85
CA SER A 139 9.05 6.84 -5.64
C SER A 139 7.76 6.21 -5.09
N VAL A 140 7.63 4.89 -5.22
CA VAL A 140 6.42 4.16 -4.81
C VAL A 140 6.76 3.23 -3.66
N LEU A 141 6.01 3.30 -2.57
CA LEU A 141 6.18 2.44 -1.41
C LEU A 141 5.07 1.40 -1.32
N VAL A 142 5.43 0.12 -1.30
CA VAL A 142 4.55 -0.96 -0.87
C VAL A 142 4.77 -1.20 0.61
N ALA A 143 3.74 -0.98 1.42
CA ALA A 143 3.77 -1.20 2.85
C ALA A 143 2.73 -2.26 3.26
N THR A 144 3.20 -3.33 3.89
CA THR A 144 2.36 -4.42 4.39
C THR A 144 3.02 -5.05 5.62
N ASP A 145 2.21 -5.55 6.54
CA ASP A 145 2.68 -6.31 7.71
C ASP A 145 3.26 -7.67 7.31
N HIS A 146 2.89 -8.18 6.13
CA HIS A 146 3.33 -9.47 5.60
C HIS A 146 3.67 -9.37 4.12
N LEU A 147 4.89 -8.90 3.82
CA LEU A 147 5.34 -8.73 2.44
C LEU A 147 5.53 -10.07 1.70
N ALA A 148 5.98 -11.12 2.41
CA ALA A 148 6.32 -12.39 1.81
C ALA A 148 5.12 -13.14 1.21
N GLY A 149 5.10 -13.23 -0.12
CA GLY A 149 4.02 -13.84 -0.90
C GLY A 149 2.86 -12.92 -1.22
N ASP A 150 2.96 -11.62 -0.94
CA ASP A 150 1.98 -10.62 -1.36
C ASP A 150 2.29 -10.12 -2.77
N ASP A 151 2.13 -11.01 -3.75
CA ASP A 151 2.42 -10.71 -5.16
C ASP A 151 1.53 -9.58 -5.68
N ALA A 152 0.29 -9.49 -5.20
CA ALA A 152 -0.67 -8.49 -5.66
C ALA A 152 -0.18 -7.07 -5.37
N MET A 153 0.22 -6.79 -4.13
CA MET A 153 0.74 -5.47 -3.72
C MET A 153 2.01 -5.10 -4.51
N VAL A 154 2.94 -6.05 -4.68
CA VAL A 154 4.18 -5.83 -5.43
C VAL A 154 3.89 -5.58 -6.91
N ASN A 155 2.94 -6.31 -7.51
CA ASN A 155 2.54 -6.12 -8.90
C ASN A 155 1.86 -4.76 -9.14
N TRP A 156 1.07 -4.27 -8.18
CA TRP A 156 0.53 -2.92 -8.20
C TRP A 156 1.63 -1.85 -8.07
N GLY A 157 2.59 -2.06 -7.16
CA GLY A 157 3.78 -1.23 -7.06
C GLY A 157 4.52 -1.14 -8.40
N ALA A 158 4.86 -2.29 -8.98
CA ALA A 158 5.53 -2.40 -10.28
C ALA A 158 4.71 -1.83 -11.46
N ARG A 159 3.37 -1.78 -11.35
CA ARG A 159 2.52 -1.17 -12.37
C ARG A 159 2.55 0.36 -12.30
N LEU A 160 2.69 0.91 -11.11
CA LEU A 160 2.58 2.34 -10.87
C LEU A 160 3.93 3.03 -10.68
N THR A 161 5.04 2.31 -10.52
CA THR A 161 6.37 2.92 -10.57
C THR A 161 6.73 3.28 -12.01
N ARG A 162 7.01 4.56 -12.27
CA ARG A 162 7.42 5.01 -13.61
C ARG A 162 8.82 4.52 -13.98
N GLU A 163 9.18 4.63 -15.26
CA GLU A 163 10.57 4.41 -15.69
C GLU A 163 11.53 5.36 -14.94
N GLN A 164 12.71 4.84 -14.62
CA GLN A 164 13.75 5.50 -13.84
C GLN A 164 13.36 5.86 -12.39
N GLY A 165 12.17 5.46 -11.94
CA GLY A 165 11.75 5.55 -10.55
C GLY A 165 12.27 4.40 -9.68
N VAL A 166 11.78 4.33 -8.45
CA VAL A 166 12.10 3.30 -7.46
C VAL A 166 10.84 2.74 -6.82
N LEU A 167 10.74 1.41 -6.80
CA LEU A 167 9.76 0.66 -6.03
C LEU A 167 10.40 0.24 -4.70
N HIS A 168 9.96 0.86 -3.61
CA HIS A 168 10.35 0.53 -2.25
C HIS A 168 9.43 -0.57 -1.71
N LEU A 169 10.02 -1.66 -1.22
CA LEU A 169 9.30 -2.79 -0.62
C LEU A 169 9.54 -2.79 0.88
N ALA A 170 8.61 -2.25 1.66
CA ALA A 170 8.75 -2.14 3.11
C ALA A 170 8.18 -3.35 3.83
N HIS A 171 8.99 -3.83 4.78
CA HIS A 171 8.59 -4.78 5.81
C HIS A 171 9.09 -4.24 7.14
N ILE A 172 8.18 -3.94 8.06
CA ILE A 172 8.52 -3.36 9.36
C ILE A 172 8.09 -4.31 10.48
N GLU A 173 9.08 -4.85 11.21
CA GLU A 173 8.88 -5.79 12.32
C GLU A 173 8.55 -5.09 13.63
N ASP A 174 7.47 -5.52 14.29
CA ASP A 174 7.00 -4.91 15.54
C ASP A 174 7.95 -5.15 16.73
N ASP A 175 8.71 -4.12 17.07
CA ASP A 175 9.60 -4.13 18.23
C ASP A 175 8.86 -4.37 19.56
N GLY A 176 7.65 -3.83 19.74
CA GLY A 176 6.88 -4.02 20.96
C GLY A 176 6.44 -5.48 21.15
N VAL A 177 5.99 -6.13 20.09
CA VAL A 177 5.65 -7.56 20.10
C VAL A 177 6.91 -8.41 20.26
N PHE A 178 8.00 -8.05 19.57
CA PHE A 178 9.29 -8.73 19.67
C PHE A 178 9.85 -8.68 21.10
N GLU A 179 9.90 -7.49 21.71
CA GLU A 179 10.36 -7.30 23.10
C GLU A 179 9.48 -8.05 24.10
N ARG A 180 8.15 -8.09 23.88
CA ARG A 180 7.24 -8.87 24.73
C ARG A 180 7.56 -10.37 24.68
N TYR A 181 7.87 -10.91 23.50
CA TYR A 181 8.28 -12.31 23.39
C TYR A 181 9.64 -12.57 24.01
N LEU A 182 10.60 -11.65 23.83
CA LEU A 182 11.90 -11.78 24.48
C LEU A 182 11.84 -11.68 26.00
N ASP A 183 10.98 -10.83 26.56
CA ASP A 183 10.76 -10.79 28.01
C ASP A 183 10.26 -12.15 28.53
N ALA A 184 9.35 -12.80 27.81
CA ALA A 184 8.87 -14.14 28.17
C ALA A 184 9.98 -15.21 28.07
N ILE A 185 10.76 -15.19 26.98
CA ILE A 185 11.90 -16.10 26.76
C ILE A 185 12.96 -15.91 27.86
N SER A 186 13.20 -14.67 28.28
CA SER A 186 14.21 -14.35 29.30
C SER A 186 13.95 -14.99 30.67
N LYS A 187 12.70 -15.38 30.94
CA LYS A 187 12.26 -16.01 32.19
C LYS A 187 12.42 -17.54 32.17
N ILE A 188 12.81 -18.13 31.05
CA ILE A 188 13.01 -19.58 30.92
C ILE A 188 14.45 -19.90 31.34
N GLU A 189 14.60 -20.66 32.44
CA GLU A 189 15.91 -21.09 32.93
C GLU A 189 16.69 -21.88 31.86
N GLY A 190 17.98 -21.56 31.71
CA GLY A 190 18.87 -22.24 30.78
C GLY A 190 18.89 -21.68 29.34
N ILE A 191 18.04 -20.71 29.01
CA ILE A 191 18.11 -20.02 27.70
C ILE A 191 19.09 -18.85 27.76
N ASN A 192 19.98 -18.76 26.77
CA ASN A 192 20.75 -17.56 26.52
C ASN A 192 19.89 -16.54 25.74
N THR A 193 19.33 -15.56 26.46
CA THR A 193 18.43 -14.54 25.92
C THR A 193 19.07 -13.68 24.83
N GLU A 194 20.36 -13.33 24.94
CA GLU A 194 21.05 -12.54 23.91
C GLU A 194 21.19 -13.33 22.61
N PHE A 195 21.55 -14.61 22.71
CA PHE A 195 21.58 -15.49 21.54
C PHE A 195 20.18 -15.62 20.92
N ALA A 196 19.15 -15.85 21.74
CA ALA A 196 17.77 -15.98 21.27
C ALA A 196 17.29 -14.71 20.55
N ARG A 197 17.58 -13.52 21.11
CA ARG A 197 17.29 -12.22 20.48
C ARG A 197 17.86 -12.14 19.06
N ASN A 198 19.16 -12.38 18.92
CA ASN A 198 19.82 -12.26 17.62
C ASN A 198 19.32 -13.31 16.62
N ALA A 199 19.14 -14.56 17.06
CA ALA A 199 18.69 -15.65 16.22
C ALA A 199 17.25 -15.45 15.73
N ILE A 200 16.34 -15.03 16.61
CA ILE A 200 14.94 -14.76 16.24
C ILE A 200 14.87 -13.56 15.30
N MET A 201 15.61 -12.48 15.58
CA MET A 201 15.60 -11.29 14.71
C MET A 201 16.10 -11.61 13.30
N GLU A 202 17.22 -12.32 13.18
CA GLU A 202 17.73 -12.72 11.86
C GLU A 202 16.72 -13.61 11.13
N GLN A 203 16.03 -14.49 11.87
CA GLN A 203 15.01 -15.36 11.29
C GLN A 203 13.75 -14.59 10.84
N LEU A 204 13.31 -13.57 11.58
CA LEU A 204 12.19 -12.69 11.19
C LEU A 204 12.51 -11.93 9.90
N HIS A 205 13.73 -11.39 9.78
CA HIS A 205 14.14 -10.66 8.58
C HIS A 205 14.45 -11.55 7.38
N LYS A 206 14.75 -12.83 7.60
CA LYS A 206 15.20 -13.73 6.53
C LYS A 206 14.15 -13.90 5.44
N GLU A 207 12.90 -14.18 5.80
CA GLU A 207 11.85 -14.43 4.81
C GLU A 207 11.54 -13.19 3.95
N PRO A 208 11.35 -11.98 4.51
CA PRO A 208 11.23 -10.75 3.72
C PRO A 208 12.45 -10.47 2.83
N ARG A 209 13.68 -10.69 3.32
CA ARG A 209 14.91 -10.54 2.52
C ARG A 209 14.94 -11.49 1.33
N GLU A 210 14.63 -12.76 1.56
CA GLU A 210 14.60 -13.76 0.49
C GLU A 210 13.50 -13.46 -0.52
N TYR A 211 12.30 -13.08 -0.07
CA TYR A 211 11.19 -12.74 -0.97
C TYR A 211 11.47 -11.50 -1.82
N THR A 212 11.94 -10.41 -1.21
CA THR A 212 12.29 -9.17 -1.93
C THR A 212 13.38 -9.38 -2.97
N ALA A 213 14.36 -10.26 -2.69
CA ALA A 213 15.34 -10.69 -3.69
C ALA A 213 14.67 -11.37 -4.90
N THR A 214 13.65 -12.21 -4.68
CA THR A 214 12.89 -12.80 -5.81
C THR A 214 12.10 -11.76 -6.60
N CYS A 215 11.59 -10.70 -5.95
CA CYS A 215 10.96 -9.57 -6.63
C CYS A 215 11.95 -8.85 -7.54
N GLN A 216 13.13 -8.51 -7.00
CA GLN A 216 14.20 -7.86 -7.74
C GLN A 216 14.63 -8.68 -8.97
N GLU A 217 14.86 -9.98 -8.79
CA GLU A 217 15.23 -10.89 -9.87
C GLU A 217 14.17 -10.93 -10.99
N ALA A 218 12.90 -11.13 -10.64
CA ALA A 218 11.81 -11.25 -11.61
C ALA A 218 11.57 -9.93 -12.37
N LEU A 219 11.57 -8.79 -11.65
CA LEU A 219 11.35 -7.47 -12.23
C LEU A 219 12.53 -7.03 -13.11
N ALA A 220 13.76 -7.35 -12.72
CA ALA A 220 14.95 -7.13 -13.55
C ALA A 220 14.93 -8.02 -14.81
N ALA A 221 14.55 -9.30 -14.68
CA ALA A 221 14.45 -10.22 -15.80
C ALA A 221 13.37 -9.81 -16.82
N ALA A 222 12.30 -9.15 -16.37
CA ALA A 222 11.28 -8.55 -17.22
C ALA A 222 11.73 -7.25 -17.92
N GLY A 223 12.94 -6.75 -17.63
CA GLY A 223 13.52 -5.58 -18.28
C GLY A 223 12.87 -4.26 -17.88
N HIS A 224 12.37 -4.15 -16.65
CA HIS A 224 11.77 -2.90 -16.18
C HIS A 224 12.81 -1.78 -16.04
N GLY A 225 12.38 -0.55 -16.36
CA GLY A 225 13.23 0.63 -16.32
C GLY A 225 13.39 1.29 -14.95
N PHE A 226 12.91 0.66 -13.86
CA PHE A 226 12.92 1.23 -12.50
C PHE A 226 13.73 0.36 -11.52
N GLY A 227 14.17 0.97 -10.41
CA GLY A 227 14.84 0.28 -9.31
C GLY A 227 13.85 -0.41 -8.37
N VAL A 228 14.29 -1.45 -7.67
CA VAL A 228 13.51 -2.13 -6.63
C VAL A 228 14.38 -2.22 -5.38
N GLU A 229 13.93 -1.62 -4.29
CA GLU A 229 14.72 -1.46 -3.06
C GLU A 229 13.98 -2.02 -1.83
N PRO A 230 14.54 -3.02 -1.13
CA PRO A 230 13.95 -3.53 0.11
C PRO A 230 14.18 -2.54 1.27
N GLN A 231 13.13 -2.30 2.04
CA GLN A 231 13.15 -1.50 3.27
C GLN A 231 12.75 -2.41 4.45
N ILE A 232 13.69 -3.23 4.91
CA ILE A 232 13.47 -4.19 5.99
C ILE A 232 14.01 -3.59 7.27
N ARG A 233 13.11 -3.18 8.17
CA ARG A 233 13.45 -2.43 9.37
C ARG A 233 12.71 -2.98 10.59
N ASN A 234 13.30 -2.72 11.75
CA ASN A 234 12.65 -2.83 13.03
C ASN A 234 11.86 -1.56 13.32
N GLY A 235 10.64 -1.72 13.82
CA GLY A 235 9.79 -0.62 14.21
C GLY A 235 8.31 -0.97 14.05
N ARG A 236 7.45 -0.12 14.57
CA ARG A 236 6.02 -0.18 14.23
C ARG A 236 5.30 1.12 14.51
N SER A 237 6.05 2.17 14.75
CA SER A 237 5.46 3.47 15.00
C SER A 237 5.08 4.09 13.66
N LEU A 238 4.01 4.89 13.69
CA LEU A 238 3.70 5.83 12.61
C LEU A 238 4.95 6.63 12.19
N GLN A 239 5.83 6.94 13.15
CA GLN A 239 7.07 7.67 12.93
C GLN A 239 8.02 6.94 11.98
N ASP A 240 8.10 5.61 12.02
CA ASP A 240 9.00 4.84 11.15
C ASP A 240 8.55 4.94 9.69
N TYR A 241 7.24 4.84 9.44
CA TYR A 241 6.67 5.05 8.12
C TYR A 241 6.80 6.51 7.66
N GLN A 242 6.59 7.48 8.55
CA GLN A 242 6.81 8.90 8.23
C GLN A 242 8.26 9.19 7.85
N ASN A 243 9.21 8.61 8.58
CA ASN A 243 10.63 8.73 8.28
C ASN A 243 10.97 8.12 6.93
N LEU A 244 10.46 6.92 6.63
CA LEU A 244 10.68 6.26 5.35
C LEU A 244 10.08 7.07 4.19
N ILE A 245 8.88 7.63 4.37
CA ILE A 245 8.24 8.51 3.39
C ILE A 245 9.06 9.76 3.12
N ALA A 246 9.59 10.39 4.17
CA ALA A 246 10.43 11.57 4.03
C ALA A 246 11.83 11.24 3.46
N GLU A 247 12.44 10.13 3.87
CA GLU A 247 13.78 9.69 3.44
C GLU A 247 13.84 9.38 1.95
N HIS A 248 12.77 8.76 1.42
CA HIS A 248 12.70 8.31 0.04
C HIS A 248 11.78 9.17 -0.83
N GLU A 249 11.31 10.32 -0.30
CA GLU A 249 10.40 11.25 -0.98
C GLU A 249 9.22 10.52 -1.66
N ILE A 250 8.56 9.64 -0.89
CA ILE A 250 7.53 8.74 -1.43
C ILE A 250 6.34 9.52 -2.00
N ASP A 251 6.04 9.26 -3.26
CA ASP A 251 4.96 9.85 -4.04
C ASP A 251 3.62 9.11 -3.88
N LEU A 252 3.70 7.79 -3.74
CA LEU A 252 2.54 6.90 -3.64
C LEU A 252 2.82 5.83 -2.60
N LEU A 253 1.91 5.73 -1.64
CA LEU A 253 1.91 4.64 -0.67
C LEU A 253 0.81 3.63 -1.03
N ILE A 254 1.20 2.37 -1.18
CA ILE A 254 0.29 1.26 -1.44
C ILE A 254 0.05 0.50 -0.13
N LEU A 255 -1.22 0.40 0.26
CA LEU A 255 -1.69 -0.26 1.48
C LEU A 255 -2.80 -1.27 1.16
N ARG A 256 -2.90 -2.29 1.99
CA ARG A 256 -4.03 -3.22 1.97
C ARG A 256 -5.25 -2.59 2.65
N ALA A 257 -6.39 -2.61 1.97
CA ALA A 257 -7.67 -2.08 2.44
C ALA A 257 -8.36 -3.05 3.42
N THR A 258 -8.27 -4.35 3.15
CA THR A 258 -8.78 -5.41 4.04
C THR A 258 -7.90 -6.64 3.99
N GLU A 259 -7.74 -7.33 5.13
CA GLU A 259 -7.23 -8.70 5.16
C GLU A 259 -8.40 -9.67 5.24
N GLY A 260 -8.35 -10.72 4.41
CA GLY A 260 -9.44 -11.66 4.21
C GLY A 260 -9.93 -12.30 5.51
N GLY A 261 -11.15 -11.93 5.90
CA GLY A 261 -11.89 -12.58 6.99
C GLY A 261 -11.88 -11.81 8.31
N GLN A 262 -12.78 -10.83 8.42
CA GLN A 262 -13.24 -10.23 9.69
C GLN A 262 -12.18 -9.50 10.53
N LEU A 263 -11.77 -8.32 10.06
CA LEU A 263 -11.78 -7.04 10.79
C LEU A 263 -11.27 -6.00 9.79
N ALA A 264 -12.11 -5.04 9.41
CA ALA A 264 -11.77 -3.98 8.46
C ALA A 264 -10.50 -3.25 8.91
N MET A 265 -9.54 -3.05 8.00
CA MET A 265 -8.23 -2.41 8.20
C MET A 265 -7.59 -2.72 9.57
N HIS A 266 -6.63 -3.65 9.65
CA HIS A 266 -5.79 -3.74 10.85
C HIS A 266 -5.32 -2.33 11.24
N GLY A 267 -5.39 -2.01 12.54
CA GLY A 267 -5.29 -0.63 13.02
C GLY A 267 -4.13 0.17 12.43
N ALA A 268 -3.00 -0.49 12.14
CA ALA A 268 -1.82 0.11 11.53
C ALA A 268 -2.10 0.71 10.13
N SER A 269 -2.66 -0.04 9.17
CA SER A 269 -2.91 0.48 7.82
C SER A 269 -3.89 1.65 7.81
N TYR A 270 -4.90 1.65 8.69
CA TYR A 270 -5.85 2.77 8.79
C TYR A 270 -5.24 3.98 9.47
N LEU A 271 -4.48 3.76 10.55
CA LEU A 271 -3.72 4.81 11.20
C LEU A 271 -2.75 5.48 10.21
N LEU A 272 -1.97 4.69 9.47
CA LEU A 272 -1.09 5.21 8.42
C LEU A 272 -1.88 5.99 7.37
N ALA A 273 -2.99 5.42 6.89
CA ALA A 273 -3.80 6.07 5.88
C ALA A 273 -4.33 7.43 6.37
N VAL A 274 -4.83 7.53 7.60
CA VAL A 274 -5.37 8.77 8.18
C VAL A 274 -4.27 9.81 8.43
N GLU A 275 -3.11 9.39 8.90
CA GLU A 275 -2.02 10.28 9.33
C GLU A 275 -1.21 10.84 8.14
N LEU A 276 -1.03 10.05 7.09
CA LEU A 276 -0.24 10.41 5.90
C LEU A 276 -1.06 11.23 4.90
N ARG A 277 -1.59 12.38 5.35
CA ARG A 277 -2.59 13.17 4.63
C ARG A 277 -2.14 13.73 3.28
N GLN A 278 -0.85 14.02 3.15
CA GLN A 278 -0.27 14.64 1.95
C GLN A 278 0.19 13.61 0.91
N THR A 279 0.29 12.33 1.29
CA THR A 279 0.74 11.26 0.40
C THR A 279 -0.49 10.58 -0.22
N PRO A 280 -0.60 10.52 -1.56
CA PRO A 280 -1.53 9.64 -2.26
C PRO A 280 -1.43 8.20 -1.75
N LEU A 281 -2.59 7.55 -1.63
CA LEU A 281 -2.72 6.18 -1.17
C LEU A 281 -3.37 5.31 -2.23
N LEU A 282 -2.77 4.19 -2.61
CA LEU A 282 -3.50 3.13 -3.30
C LEU A 282 -3.94 2.09 -2.27
N MET A 283 -5.24 1.87 -2.18
CA MET A 283 -5.85 0.86 -1.32
C MET A 283 -6.25 -0.34 -2.16
N ILE A 284 -5.70 -1.52 -1.85
CA ILE A 284 -5.91 -2.79 -2.57
C ILE A 284 -6.63 -3.79 -1.67
#